data_AF-A0A835VIF1-F1
#
_entry.id   AF-A0A835VIF1-F1
#
_cell.length_a   1.000
_cell.length_b   1.000
_cell.length_c   1.000
_cell.angle_alpha   90.00
_cell.angle_beta   90.00
_cell.angle_gamma   90.00
#
_symmetry.space_group_name_H-M   'P 1'
#
loop_
_entity.id
_entity.type
_entity.pdbx_description
1 polymer ?
#
loop_
_entity_poly.entity_id
_entity_poly.type
_entity_poly.pdbx_seq_one_letter_code
_entity_poly.pdbx_strand_id
1 'polypeptide(L)'
;MVHELIGIQDNKVDLRNIASVHKDQQEVVLSSEQDTFFKANMYENFGDLGMNIKQMVDDFQQIAKSNQNIQTIEDMAKFVNNYPEYRKMHGNVSKHVTMVTEMSRIVEERKLMLVSQTEQDLACNGGQAAAFEVVNNLLSNESISDADCLR
;
A
#
# COMPACT_ATOMS: atom_id res chain seq x y z
N MET A 1 9.13 -2.66 -1.44
CA MET A 1 7.84 -3.21 -1.91
C MET A 1 7.14 -2.31 -2.93
N VAL A 2 6.80 -1.06 -2.64
CA VAL A 2 6.13 -0.17 -3.62
C VAL A 2 6.91 -0.05 -4.95
N HIS A 3 8.22 0.20 -4.87
CA HIS A 3 9.08 0.27 -6.06
C HIS A 3 9.13 -1.04 -6.86
N GLU A 4 9.03 -2.17 -6.17
CA GLU A 4 9.10 -3.51 -6.77
C GLU A 4 7.81 -3.86 -7.52
N LEU A 5 6.66 -3.53 -6.94
CA LEU A 5 5.36 -3.98 -7.43
C LEU A 5 4.69 -2.98 -8.39
N ILE A 6 4.86 -1.69 -8.13
CA ILE A 6 4.18 -0.61 -8.87
C ILE A 6 5.21 0.27 -9.60
N GLY A 7 6.39 0.44 -9.01
CA GLY A 7 7.43 1.33 -9.51
C GLY A 7 7.37 2.71 -8.84
N ILE A 8 8.56 3.27 -8.58
CA ILE A 8 8.71 4.66 -8.15
C ILE A 8 9.67 5.32 -9.14
N GLN A 9 9.23 6.40 -9.78
CA GLN A 9 10.05 7.21 -10.70
C GLN A 9 9.96 8.66 -10.25
N ASP A 10 11.10 9.29 -9.98
CA ASP A 10 11.16 10.69 -9.50
C ASP A 10 10.22 10.98 -8.32
N ASN A 11 10.19 10.07 -7.33
CA ASN A 11 9.30 10.10 -6.17
C ASN A 11 7.80 10.04 -6.51
N LYS A 12 7.45 9.62 -7.72
CA LYS A 12 6.07 9.46 -8.18
C LYS A 12 5.74 8.00 -8.44
N VAL A 13 4.48 7.67 -8.19
CA VAL A 13 3.88 6.38 -8.47
C VAL A 13 2.71 6.61 -9.41
N ASP A 14 2.70 5.88 -10.51
CA ASP A 14 1.64 5.91 -11.49
C ASP A 14 0.59 4.84 -11.16
N LEU A 15 -0.64 5.28 -10.90
CA LEU A 15 -1.78 4.46 -10.52
C LEU A 15 -2.81 4.36 -11.65
N ARG A 16 -2.52 4.85 -12.87
CA ARG A 16 -3.48 4.86 -14.00
C ARG A 16 -3.98 3.47 -14.40
N ASN A 17 -3.17 2.44 -14.18
CA ASN A 17 -3.50 1.06 -14.53
C ASN A 17 -4.33 0.34 -13.45
N ILE A 18 -4.58 0.98 -12.31
CA ILE A 18 -5.33 0.41 -11.20
C ILE A 18 -6.81 0.71 -11.40
N ALA A 19 -7.64 -0.33 -11.29
CA ALA A 19 -9.09 -0.17 -11.40
C ALA A 19 -9.62 0.74 -10.28
N SER A 20 -10.55 1.63 -10.61
CA SER A 20 -11.27 2.49 -9.66
C SER A 20 -10.47 3.63 -8.99
N VAL A 21 -9.37 4.09 -9.59
CA VAL A 21 -8.65 5.27 -9.10
C VAL A 21 -9.34 6.56 -9.57
N HIS A 22 -9.56 7.50 -8.64
CA HIS A 22 -10.05 8.84 -8.97
C HIS A 22 -9.07 9.56 -9.90
N LYS A 23 -9.57 10.37 -10.85
CA LYS A 23 -8.72 11.13 -11.80
C LYS A 23 -7.63 11.95 -11.10
N ASP A 24 -7.92 12.46 -9.91
CA ASP A 24 -7.00 13.28 -9.12
C ASP A 24 -5.92 12.46 -8.39
N GLN A 25 -5.96 11.14 -8.49
CA GLN A 25 -5.03 10.19 -7.84
C GLN A 25 -4.30 9.29 -8.83
N GLN A 26 -4.37 9.60 -10.13
CA GLN A 26 -3.67 8.86 -11.18
C GLN A 26 -2.15 8.89 -11.01
N GLU A 27 -1.61 9.96 -10.44
CA GLU A 27 -0.21 10.07 -10.07
C GLU A 27 -0.10 10.51 -8.62
N VAL A 28 0.70 9.79 -7.85
CA VAL A 28 0.88 10.02 -6.42
C VAL A 28 2.33 10.33 -6.13
N VAL A 29 2.57 11.39 -5.36
CA VAL A 29 3.91 11.73 -4.86
C VAL A 29 4.18 11.01 -3.53
N LEU A 30 5.32 10.33 -3.43
CA LEU A 30 5.87 9.71 -2.22
C LEU A 30 7.14 10.44 -1.80
N SER A 31 7.02 11.35 -0.83
CA SER A 31 8.14 12.09 -0.26
C SER A 31 8.11 12.01 1.25
N SER A 32 9.20 11.55 1.86
CA SER A 32 9.33 11.46 3.33
C SER A 32 9.43 12.85 4.00
N GLU A 33 9.72 13.90 3.24
CA GLU A 33 9.75 15.27 3.76
C GLU A 33 8.34 15.87 3.91
N GLN A 34 7.42 15.48 3.02
CA GLN A 34 6.08 16.07 2.92
C GLN A 34 4.99 15.17 3.50
N ASP A 35 5.31 13.90 3.75
CA ASP A 35 4.38 12.87 4.19
C ASP A 35 4.93 12.13 5.42
N THR A 36 4.38 12.50 6.58
CA THR A 36 4.77 11.92 7.87
C THR A 36 4.42 10.45 7.99
N PHE A 37 3.31 10.01 7.38
CA PHE A 37 2.95 8.60 7.39
C PHE A 37 3.92 7.78 6.55
N PHE A 38 4.23 8.26 5.34
CA PHE A 38 5.22 7.59 4.49
C PHE A 38 6.57 7.52 5.19
N LYS A 39 7.03 8.62 5.78
CA LYS A 39 8.29 8.65 6.54
C LYS A 39 8.33 7.63 7.67
N ALA A 40 7.23 7.46 8.40
CA ALA A 40 7.15 6.50 9.50
C ALA A 40 7.07 5.04 9.02
N ASN A 41 6.52 4.78 7.84
CA ASN A 41 6.20 3.42 7.37
C ASN A 41 7.09 2.93 6.21
N MET A 42 7.97 3.76 5.65
CA MET A 42 8.74 3.41 4.44
C MET A 42 9.69 2.21 4.60
N TYR A 43 10.01 1.84 5.85
CA TYR A 43 10.87 0.70 6.19
C TYR A 43 10.15 -0.40 6.99
N GLU A 44 8.86 -0.23 7.27
CA GLU A 44 8.07 -1.22 7.99
C GLU A 44 7.77 -2.42 7.07
N ASN A 45 7.58 -3.60 7.67
CA ASN A 45 7.15 -4.76 6.91
C ASN A 45 5.67 -4.64 6.49
N PHE A 46 5.24 -5.49 5.56
CA PHE A 46 3.91 -5.39 4.97
C PHE A 46 2.77 -5.63 5.98
N GLY A 47 3.00 -6.47 7.00
CA GLY A 47 2.01 -6.73 8.05
C GLY A 47 1.80 -5.51 8.95
N ASP A 48 2.89 -4.92 9.44
CA ASP A 48 2.85 -3.71 10.27
C ASP A 48 2.31 -2.51 9.50
N LEU A 49 2.69 -2.35 8.22
CA LEU A 49 2.08 -1.35 7.33
C LEU A 49 0.56 -1.51 7.25
N GLY A 50 0.06 -2.74 7.11
CA GLY A 50 -1.38 -3.03 7.09
C GLY A 50 -2.10 -2.60 8.37
N MET A 51 -1.50 -2.85 9.54
CA MET A 51 -2.03 -2.39 10.83
C MET A 51 -2.02 -0.86 10.95
N ASN A 52 -0.95 -0.21 10.50
CA ASN A 52 -0.81 1.25 10.55
C ASN A 52 -1.80 1.97 9.61
N ILE A 53 -2.09 1.39 8.43
CA ILE A 53 -3.14 1.88 7.53
C ILE A 53 -4.51 1.79 8.20
N LYS A 54 -4.81 0.66 8.84
CA LYS A 54 -6.08 0.49 9.55
C LYS A 54 -6.24 1.56 10.63
N GLN A 55 -5.20 1.80 11.43
CA GLN A 55 -5.22 2.87 12.43
C GLN A 55 -5.47 4.24 11.79
N MET A 56 -4.80 4.56 10.67
CA MET A 56 -5.02 5.82 9.96
C MET A 56 -6.49 5.97 9.49
N VAL A 57 -7.10 4.90 8.99
CA VAL A 57 -8.50 4.90 8.56
C VAL A 57 -9.43 5.11 9.75
N ASP A 58 -9.18 4.42 10.87
CA ASP A 58 -9.98 4.53 12.09
C ASP A 58 -9.92 5.97 12.66
N ASP A 59 -8.72 6.58 12.71
CA ASP A 59 -8.50 7.96 13.14
C ASP A 59 -9.25 8.96 12.23
N PHE A 60 -9.15 8.77 10.91
CA PHE A 60 -9.87 9.61 9.95
C PHE A 60 -11.39 9.48 10.11
N GLN A 61 -11.91 8.28 10.35
CA GLN A 61 -13.34 8.06 10.55
C GLN A 61 -13.86 8.76 11.82
N GLN A 62 -13.07 8.80 12.90
CA GLN A 62 -13.45 9.53 14.12
C GLN A 62 -13.58 11.02 13.84
N ILE A 63 -12.62 11.61 13.13
CA ILE A 63 -12.62 13.04 12.74
C ILE A 63 -13.76 13.34 11.76
N ALA A 64 -14.02 12.46 10.80
CA ALA A 64 -15.13 12.62 9.86
C ALA A 64 -16.49 12.64 10.58
N LYS A 65 -16.70 11.77 11.57
CA LYS A 65 -17.93 11.74 12.38
C LYS A 65 -18.11 13.02 13.20
N SER A 66 -17.06 13.55 13.81
CA SER A 66 -17.16 14.83 14.54
C SER A 66 -17.50 16.00 13.62
N ASN A 67 -17.03 15.97 12.36
CA ASN A 67 -17.29 17.00 11.37
C ASN A 67 -18.68 16.90 10.71
N GLN A 68 -19.39 15.78 10.84
CA GLN A 68 -20.75 15.62 10.31
C GLN A 68 -21.84 16.25 11.20
N ASN A 69 -21.54 16.49 12.48
CA ASN A 69 -22.54 16.94 13.46
C ASN A 69 -22.57 18.46 13.62
N ILE A 70 -22.78 19.19 12.52
CA ILE A 70 -22.85 20.66 12.50
C ILE A 70 -24.28 21.08 12.87
N GLN A 71 -24.48 21.60 14.08
CA GLN A 71 -25.80 22.00 14.58
C GLN A 71 -25.93 23.51 14.81
N THR A 72 -24.80 24.22 14.93
CA THR A 72 -24.77 25.66 15.22
C THR A 72 -23.94 26.45 14.21
N ILE A 73 -24.13 27.78 14.18
CA ILE A 73 -23.31 28.69 13.36
C ILE A 73 -21.84 28.67 13.82
N GLU A 74 -21.59 28.49 15.11
CA GLU A 74 -20.23 28.35 15.66
C GLU A 74 -19.53 27.08 15.18
N ASP A 75 -20.26 25.96 15.09
CA ASP A 75 -19.73 24.71 14.55
C ASP A 75 -19.40 24.84 13.07
N MET A 76 -20.22 25.57 12.32
CA MET A 76 -19.97 25.85 10.91
C MET A 76 -18.70 26.67 10.70
N ALA A 77 -18.44 27.66 11.57
CA ALA A 77 -17.20 28.43 11.54
C ALA A 77 -15.97 27.57 11.86
N LYS A 78 -16.05 26.69 12.88
CA LYS A 78 -14.99 25.74 13.22
C LYS A 78 -14.71 24.75 12.08
N PHE A 79 -15.76 24.24 11.44
CA PHE A 79 -15.62 23.33 10.31
C PHE A 79 -14.89 24.00 9.14
N VAL A 80 -15.29 25.22 8.76
CA VAL A 80 -14.63 25.97 7.66
C VAL A 80 -13.16 26.23 7.97
N ASN A 81 -12.83 26.57 9.22
CA ASN A 81 -11.44 26.77 9.65
C ASN A 81 -10.60 25.49 9.56
N ASN A 82 -11.18 24.33 9.90
CA ASN A 82 -10.50 23.03 9.90
C ASN A 82 -10.56 22.30 8.56
N TYR A 83 -11.39 22.76 7.61
CA TYR A 83 -11.62 22.11 6.32
C TYR A 83 -10.34 21.86 5.50
N PRO A 84 -9.37 22.80 5.41
CA PRO A 84 -8.12 22.56 4.68
C PRO A 84 -7.32 21.37 5.24
N GLU A 85 -7.24 21.24 6.57
CA GLU A 85 -6.55 20.11 7.21
C GLU A 85 -7.31 18.80 6.99
N TYR A 86 -8.63 18.82 7.13
CA TYR A 86 -9.48 17.67 6.84
C TYR A 86 -9.30 17.18 5.40
N ARG A 87 -9.27 18.10 4.43
CA ARG A 87 -9.04 17.77 3.00
C ARG A 87 -7.65 17.17 2.77
N LYS A 88 -6.61 17.70 3.43
CA LYS A 88 -5.25 17.15 3.36
C LYS A 88 -5.19 15.72 3.93
N MET A 89 -5.83 15.51 5.09
CA MET A 89 -5.90 14.20 5.75
C MET A 89 -6.64 13.19 4.88
N HIS A 90 -7.80 13.57 4.33
CA HIS A 90 -8.57 12.73 3.41
C HIS A 90 -7.73 12.31 2.18
N GLY A 91 -6.99 13.26 1.58
CA GLY A 91 -6.09 12.98 0.47
C GLY A 91 -5.00 11.96 0.83
N ASN A 92 -4.35 12.12 1.99
CA ASN A 92 -3.33 11.20 2.46
C ASN A 92 -3.89 9.80 2.77
N VAL A 93 -5.05 9.72 3.42
CA VAL A 93 -5.73 8.45 3.71
C VAL A 93 -6.07 7.73 2.42
N SER A 94 -6.75 8.41 1.50
CA SER A 94 -7.13 7.82 0.22
C SER A 94 -5.91 7.32 -0.56
N LYS A 95 -4.86 8.15 -0.64
CA LYS A 95 -3.60 7.81 -1.29
C LYS A 95 -3.01 6.50 -0.75
N HIS A 96 -2.79 6.41 0.57
CA HIS A 96 -2.10 5.26 1.17
C HIS A 96 -2.97 4.02 1.19
N VAL A 97 -4.28 4.15 1.37
CA VAL A 97 -5.24 3.05 1.23
C VAL A 97 -5.19 2.49 -0.19
N THR A 98 -5.30 3.34 -1.22
CA THR A 98 -5.26 2.88 -2.62
C THR A 98 -3.97 2.12 -2.93
N MET A 99 -2.81 2.63 -2.50
CA MET A 99 -1.54 1.94 -2.74
C MET A 99 -1.46 0.59 -2.03
N VAL A 100 -1.87 0.51 -0.77
CA VAL A 100 -1.82 -0.75 -0.01
C VAL A 100 -2.84 -1.76 -0.54
N THR A 101 -4.04 -1.31 -0.92
CA THR A 101 -5.03 -2.16 -1.59
C THR A 101 -4.47 -2.76 -2.88
N GLU A 102 -3.78 -1.94 -3.69
CA GLU A 102 -3.17 -2.45 -4.92
C GLU A 102 -2.01 -3.41 -4.64
N MET A 103 -1.12 -3.10 -3.70
CA MET A 103 -0.04 -4.02 -3.32
C MET A 103 -0.61 -5.36 -2.83
N SER A 104 -1.67 -5.35 -2.02
CA SER A 104 -2.36 -6.56 -1.57
C SER A 104 -2.90 -7.37 -2.75
N ARG A 105 -3.55 -6.71 -3.73
CA ARG A 105 -4.04 -7.35 -4.94
C ARG A 105 -2.91 -8.03 -5.73
N ILE A 106 -1.80 -7.33 -5.94
CA ILE A 106 -0.63 -7.85 -6.67
C ILE A 106 -0.01 -9.05 -5.93
N VAL A 107 0.13 -8.97 -4.61
CA VAL A 107 0.66 -10.06 -3.78
C VAL A 107 -0.20 -11.30 -3.88
N GLU A 108 -1.52 -11.16 -3.87
CA GLU A 108 -2.47 -12.26 -3.99
C GLU A 108 -2.45 -12.87 -5.40
N GLU A 109 -2.57 -12.05 -6.43
CA GLU A 109 -2.62 -12.50 -7.82
C GLU A 109 -1.35 -13.22 -8.27
N ARG A 110 -0.18 -12.71 -7.87
CA ARG A 110 1.12 -13.31 -8.22
C ARG A 110 1.61 -14.32 -7.19
N LYS A 111 0.83 -14.62 -6.14
CA LYS A 111 1.17 -15.56 -5.07
C LYS A 111 2.53 -15.26 -4.42
N LEU A 112 2.84 -13.98 -4.23
CA LEU A 112 4.19 -13.52 -3.86
C LEU A 112 4.63 -13.97 -2.46
N MET A 113 3.70 -14.31 -1.58
CA MET A 113 4.05 -14.91 -0.27
C MET A 113 4.77 -16.26 -0.44
N LEU A 114 4.27 -17.09 -1.35
CA LEU A 114 4.85 -18.41 -1.63
C LEU A 114 6.20 -18.28 -2.36
N VAL A 115 6.26 -17.38 -3.35
CA VAL A 115 7.48 -17.09 -4.10
C VAL A 115 8.56 -16.55 -3.17
N SER A 116 8.24 -15.52 -2.38
CA SER A 116 9.20 -14.90 -1.46
C SER A 116 9.69 -15.84 -0.36
N GLN A 117 8.83 -16.74 0.14
CA GLN A 117 9.26 -17.78 1.08
C GLN A 117 10.32 -18.69 0.43
N THR A 118 10.08 -19.13 -0.81
CA THR A 118 11.01 -20.00 -1.54
C THR A 118 12.33 -19.29 -1.85
N GLU A 119 12.28 -18.02 -2.27
CA GLU A 119 13.46 -17.16 -2.47
C GLU A 119 14.30 -17.07 -1.17
N GLN A 120 13.64 -16.84 -0.03
CA GLN A 120 14.32 -16.76 1.28
C GLN A 120 14.94 -18.10 1.70
N ASP A 121 14.23 -19.21 1.51
CA ASP A 121 14.75 -20.54 1.83
C ASP A 121 15.96 -20.90 0.97
N LEU A 122 15.94 -20.55 -0.33
CA LEU A 122 17.08 -20.71 -1.23
C LEU A 122 18.28 -19.86 -0.80
N ALA A 123 18.04 -18.59 -0.46
CA ALA A 123 19.10 -17.66 -0.09
C ALA A 123 19.74 -18.00 1.27
N CYS A 124 18.95 -18.50 2.22
CA CYS A 124 19.37 -18.64 3.62
C CYS A 124 19.57 -20.08 4.09
N ASN A 125 18.79 -21.05 3.61
CA ASN A 125 18.64 -22.36 4.27
C ASN A 125 19.40 -23.53 3.61
N GLY A 126 20.08 -23.36 2.47
CA GLY A 126 21.12 -24.28 1.95
C GLY A 126 20.70 -25.73 1.62
N GLY A 127 19.44 -26.13 1.86
CA GLY A 127 18.92 -27.48 1.62
C GLY A 127 18.56 -27.71 0.16
N GLN A 128 19.56 -27.97 -0.69
CA GLN A 128 19.41 -28.05 -2.14
C GLN A 128 18.33 -29.01 -2.64
N ALA A 129 18.14 -30.17 -2.01
CA ALA A 129 17.19 -31.18 -2.49
C ALA A 129 15.72 -30.78 -2.25
N ALA A 130 15.39 -30.28 -1.05
CA ALA A 130 14.04 -29.84 -0.73
C ALA A 130 13.66 -28.57 -1.51
N ALA A 131 14.62 -27.64 -1.66
CA ALA A 131 14.40 -26.43 -2.42
C ALA A 131 14.20 -26.71 -3.93
N PHE A 132 14.88 -27.71 -4.49
CA PHE A 132 14.71 -28.12 -5.88
C PHE A 132 13.27 -28.58 -6.17
N GLU A 133 12.69 -29.42 -5.31
CA GLU A 133 11.30 -29.87 -5.48
C GLU A 133 10.31 -28.70 -5.41
N VAL A 134 10.49 -27.79 -4.46
CA VAL A 134 9.62 -26.60 -4.32
C VAL A 134 9.71 -25.70 -5.55
N VAL A 135 10.93 -25.39 -6.03
CA VAL A 135 11.12 -24.59 -7.24
C VAL A 135 10.48 -25.25 -8.45
N ASN A 136 10.69 -26.56 -8.64
CA ASN A 136 10.10 -27.28 -9.77
C ASN A 136 8.56 -27.26 -9.75
N ASN A 137 7.97 -27.31 -8.55
CA ASN A 137 6.52 -27.14 -8.38
C ASN A 137 6.05 -25.71 -8.72
N LEU A 138 6.82 -24.68 -8.39
CA LEU A 138 6.50 -23.30 -8.78
C LEU A 138 6.62 -23.09 -10.30
N LEU A 139 7.66 -23.62 -10.94
CA LEU A 139 7.86 -23.55 -12.38
C LEU A 139 6.73 -24.25 -13.17
N SER A 140 6.15 -25.29 -12.59
CA SER A 140 5.03 -26.03 -13.19
C SER A 140 3.66 -25.38 -12.91
N ASN A 141 3.63 -24.31 -12.12
CA ASN A 141 2.38 -23.68 -11.68
C ASN A 141 2.01 -22.52 -12.62
N GLU A 142 1.02 -22.76 -13.50
CA GLU A 142 0.53 -21.79 -14.49
C GLU A 142 -0.02 -20.47 -13.90
N SER A 143 -0.26 -20.42 -12.58
CA SER A 143 -0.71 -19.19 -11.91
C SER A 143 0.41 -18.27 -11.45
N ILE A 144 1.67 -18.68 -11.58
CA ILE A 144 2.85 -17.87 -11.27
C ILE A 144 3.36 -17.28 -12.59
N SER A 145 3.72 -16.00 -12.57
CA SER A 145 4.21 -15.35 -13.79
C SER A 145 5.59 -15.87 -14.19
N ASP A 146 5.88 -15.89 -15.49
CA ASP A 146 7.21 -16.26 -16.00
C ASP A 146 8.32 -15.39 -15.41
N ALA A 147 8.01 -14.11 -15.11
CA ALA A 147 8.95 -13.19 -14.49
C ALA A 147 9.27 -13.58 -13.03
N ASP A 148 8.28 -14.09 -12.28
CA ASP A 148 8.47 -14.59 -10.92
C ASP A 148 9.20 -15.94 -10.91
N CYS A 149 8.94 -16.79 -11.91
CA CYS A 149 9.65 -18.05 -12.11
C CYS A 149 11.13 -17.88 -12.50
N LEU A 150 11.46 -16.79 -13.21
CA LEU A 150 12.82 -16.50 -13.67
C LEU A 150 13.74 -15.97 -12.56
N ARG A 151 13.17 -15.35 -11.53
CA ARG A 151 13.90 -14.79 -10.38
C ARG A 151 14.47 -15.89 -9.49
#